data_AF-S4PVP3-F1
#
_entry.id   AF-S4PVP3-F1
#
_cell.length_a   1.000
_cell.length_b   1.000
_cell.length_c   1.000
_cell.angle_alpha   90.00
_cell.angle_beta   90.00
_cell.angle_gamma   90.00
#
_symmetry.space_group_name_H-M   'P 1'
#
loop_
_entity.id
_entity.type
_entity.pdbx_description
1 polymer ?
#
loop_
_entity_poly.entity_id
_entity_poly.type
_entity_poly.pdbx_seq_one_letter_code
_entity_poly.pdbx_strand_id
1 'polypeptide(L)'
;MLVETAHFLLSRTPVRPMIGVICGSGMGSLAENIVDAHCIPYEEIPNFPISTVEGHHGKLVFGHLNDVPVVAMQGRFHYYEGYPLWKCCLPIRVMKLLGVKTLIATNAAGG
;
A
#
# COMPACT_ATOMS: atom_id res chain seq x y z
N MET A 1 16.29 -5.99 3.50
CA MET A 1 15.13 -5.18 3.92
C MET A 1 14.40 -4.50 2.76
N LEU A 2 14.65 -3.23 2.39
CA LEU A 2 13.80 -2.55 1.38
C LEU A 2 13.85 -3.17 -0.02
N VAL A 3 15.05 -3.48 -0.52
CA VAL A 3 15.26 -4.12 -1.83
C VAL A 3 14.65 -5.52 -1.88
N GLU A 4 14.84 -6.29 -0.81
CA GLU A 4 14.25 -7.62 -0.63
C GLU A 4 12.71 -7.57 -0.65
N THR A 5 12.10 -6.64 0.10
CA THR A 5 10.65 -6.43 0.08
C THR A 5 10.16 -6.02 -1.31
N ALA A 6 10.89 -5.14 -2.00
CA ALA A 6 10.55 -4.74 -3.36
C ALA A 6 10.66 -5.93 -4.35
N HIS A 7 11.72 -6.74 -4.26
CA HIS A 7 11.89 -7.95 -5.08
C HIS A 7 10.79 -8.97 -4.82
N PHE A 8 10.41 -9.18 -3.55
CA PHE A 8 9.27 -10.02 -3.19
C PHE A 8 7.99 -9.53 -3.88
N LEU A 9 7.68 -8.24 -3.83
CA LEU A 9 6.48 -7.72 -4.49
C LEU A 9 6.55 -7.83 -6.02
N LEU A 10 7.69 -7.54 -6.62
CA LEU A 10 7.90 -7.65 -8.07
C LEU A 10 7.77 -9.08 -8.59
N SER A 11 7.99 -10.10 -7.75
CA SER A 11 7.80 -11.51 -8.12
C SER A 11 6.35 -11.98 -7.96
N ARG A 12 5.51 -11.25 -7.21
CA ARG A 12 4.10 -11.60 -6.95
C ARG A 12 3.11 -10.96 -7.94
N THR A 13 3.57 -10.00 -8.75
CA THR A 13 2.73 -9.36 -9.77
C THR A 13 3.53 -8.88 -10.98
N PRO A 14 2.98 -8.98 -12.20
CA PRO A 14 3.57 -8.34 -13.38
C PRO A 14 3.34 -6.83 -13.42
N VAL A 15 2.42 -6.29 -12.61
CA VAL A 15 2.09 -4.85 -12.60
C VAL A 15 3.32 -4.02 -12.20
N ARG A 16 3.55 -2.93 -12.92
CA ARG A 16 4.63 -1.96 -12.64
C ARG A 16 4.00 -0.60 -12.35
N PRO A 17 3.67 -0.32 -11.07
CA PRO A 17 2.83 0.81 -10.72
C PRO A 17 3.56 2.14 -10.93
N MET A 18 2.85 3.12 -11.51
CA MET A 18 3.34 4.49 -11.62
C MET A 18 2.82 5.38 -10.49
N ILE A 19 1.64 5.03 -9.94
CA ILE A 19 0.97 5.76 -8.87
C ILE A 19 0.80 4.84 -7.65
N GLY A 20 1.18 5.37 -6.49
CA GLY A 20 0.88 4.79 -5.18
C GLY A 20 -0.30 5.52 -4.54
N VAL A 21 -1.23 4.78 -3.96
CA VAL A 21 -2.38 5.33 -3.25
C VAL A 21 -2.38 4.84 -1.81
N ILE A 22 -2.54 5.72 -0.84
CA ILE A 22 -2.77 5.35 0.56
C ILE A 22 -4.25 5.55 0.86
N CYS A 23 -4.98 4.45 1.09
CA CYS A 23 -6.38 4.48 1.48
C CYS A 23 -6.48 4.63 3.01
N GLY A 24 -6.91 5.80 3.46
CA GLY A 24 -7.16 6.09 4.87
C GLY A 24 -8.48 5.49 5.38
N SER A 25 -8.79 5.79 6.64
CA SER A 25 -9.99 5.29 7.34
C SER A 25 -11.27 5.71 6.61
N GLY A 26 -12.08 4.73 6.18
CA GLY A 26 -13.30 4.96 5.39
C GLY A 26 -13.09 4.99 3.87
N MET A 27 -11.85 4.94 3.38
CA MET A 27 -11.52 4.97 1.94
C MET A 27 -11.06 3.62 1.40
N GLY A 28 -11.31 2.52 2.14
CA GLY A 28 -10.94 1.17 1.72
C GLY A 28 -11.53 0.78 0.35
N SER A 29 -12.76 1.21 0.08
CA SER A 29 -13.47 0.94 -1.18
C SER A 29 -12.79 1.53 -2.43
N LEU A 30 -11.88 2.50 -2.28
CA LEU A 30 -11.10 2.99 -3.42
C LEU A 30 -10.26 1.87 -4.05
N ALA A 31 -9.73 0.95 -3.24
CA ALA A 31 -8.96 -0.19 -3.75
C ALA A 31 -9.84 -1.25 -4.44
N GLU A 32 -11.15 -1.26 -4.20
CA GLU A 32 -12.10 -2.19 -4.84
C GLU A 32 -12.39 -1.83 -6.29
N ASN A 33 -12.10 -0.59 -6.70
CA ASN A 33 -12.24 -0.12 -8.07
C ASN A 33 -11.06 -0.51 -8.97
N ILE A 34 -10.01 -1.11 -8.40
CA ILE A 34 -8.82 -1.54 -9.14
C ILE A 34 -9.17 -2.80 -9.94
N VAL A 35 -9.01 -2.74 -11.26
CA VAL A 35 -9.24 -3.88 -12.16
C VAL A 35 -7.96 -4.71 -12.32
N ASP A 36 -8.12 -6.00 -12.67
CA ASP A 36 -7.05 -7.00 -12.74
C ASP A 36 -6.21 -7.03 -11.45
N ALA A 37 -6.91 -7.02 -10.32
CA ALA A 37 -6.30 -6.80 -9.02
C ALA A 37 -5.48 -7.99 -8.51
N HIS A 38 -4.23 -7.74 -8.18
CA HIS A 38 -3.37 -8.65 -7.41
C HIS A 38 -3.30 -8.15 -5.96
N CYS A 39 -3.97 -8.86 -5.07
CA CYS A 39 -4.02 -8.55 -3.64
C CYS A 39 -2.92 -9.30 -2.88
N ILE A 40 -2.07 -8.57 -2.15
CA ILE A 40 -0.98 -9.14 -1.34
C ILE A 40 -1.16 -8.68 0.11
N PRO A 41 -1.53 -9.58 1.05
CA PRO A 41 -1.66 -9.26 2.47
C PRO A 41 -0.35 -8.75 3.07
N TYR A 42 -0.42 -7.77 3.98
CA TYR A 42 0.77 -7.21 4.64
C TYR A 42 1.56 -8.26 5.43
N GLU A 43 0.88 -9.26 5.98
CA GLU A 43 1.49 -10.37 6.74
C GLU A 43 2.38 -11.26 5.87
N GLU A 44 2.13 -11.34 4.56
CA GLU A 44 2.97 -12.09 3.63
C GLU A 44 4.20 -11.28 3.18
N ILE A 45 4.18 -9.96 3.35
CA ILE A 45 5.21 -9.07 2.80
C ILE A 45 6.36 -8.95 3.81
N PRO A 46 7.60 -9.34 3.42
CA PRO A 46 8.75 -9.21 4.30
C PRO A 46 8.89 -7.77 4.81
N ASN A 47 9.15 -7.63 6.11
CA ASN A 47 9.41 -6.36 6.80
C ASN A 47 8.21 -5.41 6.93
N PHE A 48 7.02 -5.77 6.44
CA PHE A 48 5.83 -4.93 6.61
C PHE A 48 5.32 -4.97 8.06
N PRO A 49 4.76 -3.86 8.55
CA PRO A 49 3.98 -3.85 9.80
C PRO A 49 2.64 -4.57 9.60
N ILE A 50 2.06 -5.03 10.70
CA ILE A 50 0.70 -5.57 10.73
C ILE A 50 -0.25 -4.42 11.08
N SER A 51 -1.33 -4.26 10.33
CA SER A 51 -2.35 -3.24 10.63
C SER A 51 -3.27 -3.76 11.73
N THR A 52 -3.48 -2.97 12.79
CA THR A 52 -4.27 -3.40 13.96
C THR A 52 -5.58 -2.64 14.13
N VAL A 53 -5.81 -1.60 13.32
CA VAL A 53 -6.99 -0.75 13.35
C VAL A 53 -8.15 -1.36 12.57
N GLU A 54 -9.36 -1.30 13.13
CA GLU A 54 -10.60 -1.75 12.48
C GLU A 54 -10.85 -1.03 11.15
N GLY A 55 -11.30 -1.77 10.13
CA GLY A 55 -11.51 -1.23 8.77
C GLY A 55 -10.24 -1.13 7.92
N HIS A 56 -9.06 -1.47 8.46
CA HIS A 56 -7.85 -1.62 7.65
C HIS A 56 -7.67 -3.08 7.24
N HIS A 57 -8.05 -3.40 6.00
CA HIS A 57 -7.95 -4.77 5.46
C HIS A 57 -6.52 -5.31 5.37
N GLY A 58 -5.52 -4.42 5.40
CA GLY A 58 -4.13 -4.84 5.59
C GLY A 58 -3.53 -5.50 4.36
N LYS A 59 -3.73 -4.94 3.17
CA LYS A 59 -3.17 -5.49 1.92
C LYS A 59 -2.71 -4.42 0.94
N LEU A 60 -1.70 -4.75 0.13
CA LEU A 60 -1.37 -4.04 -1.08
C LEU A 60 -2.23 -4.57 -2.23
N VAL A 61 -2.84 -3.68 -2.99
CA VAL A 61 -3.66 -4.01 -4.16
C VAL A 61 -3.00 -3.41 -5.39
N PHE A 62 -2.46 -4.27 -6.25
CA PHE A 62 -1.88 -3.88 -7.53
C PHE A 62 -2.90 -4.09 -8.63
N GLY A 63 -2.90 -3.26 -9.67
CA GLY A 63 -3.77 -3.44 -10.83
C GLY A 63 -3.87 -2.14 -11.62
N HIS A 64 -5.03 -1.89 -12.22
CA HIS A 64 -5.24 -0.70 -13.04
C HIS A 64 -6.43 0.14 -12.57
N LEU A 65 -6.30 1.46 -12.67
CA LEU A 65 -7.42 2.41 -12.60
C LEU A 65 -7.41 3.22 -13.89
N ASN A 66 -8.45 3.09 -14.72
CA ASN A 66 -8.53 3.72 -16.04
C ASN A 66 -7.23 3.49 -16.86
N ASP A 67 -6.82 2.22 -16.99
CA ASP A 67 -5.58 1.77 -17.66
C ASP A 67 -4.26 2.25 -17.04
N VAL A 68 -4.30 3.03 -15.96
CA VAL A 68 -3.09 3.45 -15.24
C VAL A 68 -2.68 2.37 -14.24
N PRO A 69 -1.45 1.82 -14.30
CA PRO A 69 -0.98 0.85 -13.33
C PRO A 69 -0.76 1.51 -11.97
N VAL A 70 -1.44 0.99 -10.95
CA VAL A 70 -1.44 1.52 -9.59
C VAL A 70 -1.08 0.46 -8.56
N VAL A 71 -0.61 0.92 -7.40
CA VAL A 71 -0.59 0.13 -6.17
C VAL A 71 -1.29 0.91 -5.07
N ALA A 72 -2.28 0.30 -4.43
CA ALA A 72 -3.01 0.90 -3.31
C ALA A 72 -2.70 0.16 -2.01
N MET A 73 -2.44 0.92 -0.95
CA MET A 73 -2.45 0.44 0.43
C MET A 73 -3.89 0.48 0.95
N GLN A 74 -4.53 -0.68 1.05
CA GLN A 74 -5.88 -0.78 1.62
C GLN A 74 -5.77 -0.87 3.16
N GLY A 75 -5.64 0.30 3.78
CA GLY A 75 -5.25 0.46 5.18
C GLY A 75 -3.80 0.90 5.30
N ARG A 76 -3.48 1.64 6.37
CA ARG A 76 -2.17 2.24 6.64
C ARG A 76 -1.75 2.01 8.08
N PHE A 77 -0.49 2.33 8.38
CA PHE A 77 0.08 2.21 9.71
C PHE A 77 0.15 3.58 10.37
N HIS A 78 -0.10 3.61 11.67
CA HIS A 78 -0.09 4.83 12.45
C HIS A 78 0.99 4.79 13.51
N TYR A 79 1.51 5.96 13.83
CA TYR A 79 2.46 6.13 14.93
C TYR A 79 1.82 5.77 16.28
N TYR A 80 0.54 6.07 16.46
CA TYR A 80 -0.18 5.75 17.70
C TYR A 80 -0.39 4.23 17.93
N GLU A 81 -0.22 3.39 16.90
CA GLU A 81 -0.21 1.92 17.05
C GLU A 81 1.11 1.42 17.66
N GLY A 82 2.05 2.32 18.01
CA GLY A 82 3.35 1.98 18.59
C GLY A 82 4.46 1.74 17.56
N TYR A 83 4.18 1.89 16.27
CA TYR A 83 5.19 1.79 15.23
C TYR A 83 6.03 3.07 15.13
N PRO A 84 7.38 2.97 15.03
CA PRO A 84 8.21 4.13 14.76
C PRO A 84 7.93 4.68 13.35
N LEU A 85 8.10 5.98 13.15
CA LEU A 85 7.79 6.66 11.88
C LEU A 85 8.47 6.02 10.66
N TRP A 86 9.72 5.56 10.81
CA TRP A 86 10.44 4.90 9.71
C TRP A 86 9.74 3.62 9.24
N LYS A 87 9.03 2.93 10.15
CA LYS A 87 8.28 1.70 9.90
C LYS A 87 6.91 2.03 9.29
N CYS A 88 6.24 3.08 9.76
CA CYS A 88 5.03 3.60 9.12
C CYS A 88 5.29 4.03 7.66
N CYS A 89 6.45 4.63 7.39
CA CYS A 89 6.83 5.11 6.06
C CYS A 89 7.52 4.04 5.17
N LEU A 90 7.75 2.82 5.67
CA LEU A 90 8.43 1.75 4.92
C LEU A 90 7.75 1.45 3.57
N PRO A 91 6.41 1.33 3.48
CA PRO A 91 5.74 1.04 2.21
C PRO A 91 6.03 2.08 1.12
N ILE A 92 6.24 3.34 1.49
CA ILE A 92 6.49 4.43 0.54
C ILE A 92 7.86 4.29 -0.12
N ARG A 93 8.87 3.91 0.67
CA ARG A 93 10.21 3.62 0.15
C ARG A 93 10.20 2.39 -0.74
N VAL A 94 9.41 1.38 -0.38
CA VAL A 94 9.20 0.20 -1.23
C VAL A 94 8.51 0.60 -2.54
N MET A 95 7.41 1.38 -2.50
CA MET A 95 6.74 1.91 -3.69
C MET A 95 7.71 2.66 -4.62
N LYS A 96 8.62 3.46 -4.05
CA LYS A 96 9.66 4.14 -4.83
C LYS A 96 10.56 3.14 -5.58
N LEU A 97 10.96 2.04 -4.94
CA LEU A 97 11.73 0.97 -5.59
C LEU A 97 10.94 0.19 -6.63
N LEU A 98 9.61 0.12 -6.50
CA LEU A 98 8.71 -0.48 -7.51
C LEU A 98 8.50 0.41 -8.74
N GLY A 99 8.99 1.65 -8.73
CA GLY A 99 8.89 2.58 -9.86
C GLY A 99 7.81 3.66 -9.71
N VAL A 100 7.12 3.73 -8.56
CA VAL A 100 6.12 4.75 -8.30
C VAL A 100 6.75 6.15 -8.35
N LYS A 101 6.09 7.06 -9.08
CA LYS A 101 6.51 8.46 -9.26
C LYS A 101 5.58 9.44 -8.56
N THR A 102 4.31 9.06 -8.38
CA THR A 102 3.28 9.88 -7.75
C THR A 102 2.67 9.15 -6.57
N LEU A 103 2.54 9.83 -5.44
CA LEU A 103 1.86 9.30 -4.26
C LEU A 103 0.61 10.14 -3.98
N ILE A 104 -0.53 9.47 -3.87
CA ILE A 104 -1.80 10.07 -3.43
C ILE A 104 -2.08 9.56 -2.01
N ALA A 105 -2.19 10.47 -1.06
CA ALA A 105 -2.47 10.13 0.34
C ALA A 105 -3.86 10.62 0.74
N THR A 106 -4.71 9.71 1.20
CA THR A 106 -6.05 10.02 1.71
C THR A 106 -6.12 9.77 3.22
N ASN A 107 -6.93 10.55 3.93
CA ASN A 107 -7.19 10.38 5.36
C ASN A 107 -8.55 10.97 5.74
N ALA A 108 -9.06 10.56 6.89
CA ALA A 108 -10.18 11.22 7.56
C ALA A 108 -9.63 12.23 8.58
N ALA A 109 -10.26 13.40 8.66
CA ALA A 109 -9.89 14.49 9.57
C ALA A 109 -11.14 15.18 10.13
N GLY A 110 -11.02 15.77 11.32
CA GLY A 110 -12.05 16.64 11.89
C GLY A 110 -12.04 18.02 11.24
N GLY A 111 -13.22 18.63 11.11
CA GLY A 111 -13.43 19.97 10.54
C GLY A 111 -13.45 21.07 11.58
#